data_AF-A0A2S9XAP2-F1
#
_entry.id   AF-A0A2S9XAP2-F1
#
_cell.length_a   1.000
_cell.length_b   1.000
_cell.length_c   1.000
_cell.angle_alpha   90.00
_cell.angle_beta   90.00
_cell.angle_gamma   90.00
#
_symmetry.space_group_name_H-M   'P 1'
#
loop_
_entity.id
_entity.type
_entity.pdbx_description
1 polymer ?
#
loop_
_entity_poly.entity_id
_entity_poly.type
_entity_poly.pdbx_seq_one_letter_code
_entity_poly.pdbx_strand_id
1 'polypeptide(L)'
;MRRSSITALIAAMIAAAGCIPRPSAGQCEAMVDHIVALTREAHDGRAAEIAGAVSEEHRVSLRERCIDEGTDREVACVLRASSLDAIHECAPRR
;
A
#
# COMPACT_ATOMS: atom_id res chain seq x y z
N MET A 1 -8.05 -20.97 12.89
CA MET A 1 -8.67 -19.71 12.43
C MET A 1 -7.81 -18.53 12.87
N ARG A 2 -6.79 -18.18 12.06
CA ARG A 2 -5.99 -16.98 12.27
C ARG A 2 -6.72 -15.84 11.57
N ARG A 3 -7.35 -14.95 12.34
CA ARG A 3 -7.84 -13.66 11.86
C ARG A 3 -6.60 -12.83 11.52
N SER A 4 -6.09 -12.94 10.29
CA SER A 4 -5.03 -12.07 9.80
C SER A 4 -5.64 -10.71 9.52
N SER A 5 -5.34 -9.78 10.42
CA SER A 5 -5.73 -8.39 10.39
C SER A 5 -5.14 -7.69 9.16
N ILE A 6 -5.90 -7.62 8.06
CA ILE A 6 -5.61 -6.72 6.91
C ILE A 6 -5.57 -5.25 7.38
N THR A 7 -6.21 -4.94 8.50
CA THR A 7 -6.28 -3.63 9.15
C THR A 7 -4.97 -3.09 9.73
N ALA A 8 -3.86 -3.85 9.72
CA ALA A 8 -2.59 -3.44 10.31
C ALA A 8 -1.51 -3.04 9.28
N LEU A 9 -1.82 -2.98 7.99
CA LEU A 9 -0.79 -2.85 6.94
C LEU A 9 -0.20 -1.44 6.80
N ILE A 10 -0.79 -0.41 7.40
CA ILE A 10 -0.32 0.97 7.20
C ILE A 10 -0.51 1.76 8.48
N ALA A 11 0.42 1.63 9.44
CA ALA A 11 0.36 2.39 10.70
C ALA A 11 1.65 3.20 10.97
N ALA A 12 2.55 3.35 10.00
CA ALA A 12 3.86 3.95 10.26
C ALA A 12 4.31 5.03 9.26
N MET A 13 3.39 5.73 8.60
CA MET A 13 3.71 6.91 7.78
C MET A 13 3.60 8.18 8.65
N ILE A 14 4.56 8.39 9.56
CA ILE A 14 4.72 9.72 10.19
C ILE A 14 6.06 10.24 9.75
N ALA A 15 6.06 11.04 8.68
CA ALA A 15 7.20 11.81 8.24
C ALA A 15 7.33 13.07 9.11
N ALA A 16 8.48 13.23 9.77
CA ALA A 16 8.85 14.46 10.46
C ALA A 16 8.92 15.63 9.45
N ALA A 17 8.56 16.84 9.90
CA ALA A 17 8.51 18.08 9.11
C ALA A 17 9.91 18.55 8.63
N GLY A 18 10.49 17.82 7.69
CA GLY A 18 11.58 18.25 6.83
C GLY A 18 11.09 18.28 5.38
N CYS A 19 11.82 18.93 4.47
CA CYS A 19 11.54 18.97 3.03
C CYS A 19 11.65 17.59 2.38
N ILE A 20 10.74 16.67 2.70
CA ILE A 20 10.67 15.35 2.12
C ILE A 20 9.77 15.44 0.88
N PRO A 21 10.28 15.06 -0.31
CA PRO A 21 9.48 15.05 -1.53
C PRO A 21 8.23 14.17 -1.36
N ARG A 22 7.08 14.75 -1.69
CA ARG A 22 5.78 14.08 -1.64
C ARG A 22 5.43 13.47 -2.99
N PRO A 23 4.79 12.29 -3.00
CA PRO A 23 4.32 11.67 -4.23
C PRO A 23 3.22 12.51 -4.89
N SER A 24 3.24 12.53 -6.22
CA SER A 24 2.12 13.03 -7.01
C SER A 24 0.89 12.14 -6.85
N ALA A 25 -0.30 12.72 -7.11
CA ALA A 25 -1.54 11.96 -7.13
C ALA A 25 -1.50 10.76 -8.09
N GLY A 26 -0.77 10.87 -9.21
CA GLY A 26 -0.59 9.76 -10.17
C GLY A 26 0.30 8.64 -9.62
N GLN A 27 1.36 8.97 -8.87
CA GLN A 27 2.18 7.96 -8.18
C GLN A 27 1.38 7.25 -7.09
N CYS A 28 0.54 7.98 -6.35
CA CYS A 28 -0.36 7.37 -5.36
C CYS A 28 -1.40 6.46 -6.01
N GLU A 29 -1.97 6.84 -7.15
CA GLU A 29 -2.88 5.96 -7.91
C GLU A 29 -2.18 4.66 -8.31
N ALA A 30 -1.00 4.77 -8.94
CA ALA A 30 -0.20 3.62 -9.34
C ALA A 30 0.17 2.72 -8.16
N MET A 31 0.47 3.31 -7.00
CA MET A 31 0.77 2.56 -5.77
C MET A 31 -0.43 1.71 -5.36
N VAL A 32 -1.63 2.27 -5.39
CA VAL A 32 -2.82 1.52 -4.97
C VAL A 32 -3.17 0.43 -5.98
N ASP A 33 -3.09 0.71 -7.28
CA ASP A 33 -3.29 -0.29 -8.33
C ASP A 33 -2.32 -1.48 -8.15
N HIS A 34 -1.07 -1.18 -7.82
CA HIS A 34 -0.04 -2.19 -7.54
C HIS A 34 -0.37 -3.05 -6.31
N ILE A 35 -0.86 -2.44 -5.23
CA ILE A 35 -1.28 -3.17 -4.02
C ILE A 35 -2.47 -4.09 -4.33
N VAL A 36 -3.46 -3.61 -5.09
CA VAL A 36 -4.63 -4.40 -5.50
C VAL A 36 -4.19 -5.59 -6.37
N ALA A 37 -3.27 -5.37 -7.31
CA ALA A 37 -2.71 -6.42 -8.15
C ALA A 37 -2.00 -7.51 -7.32
N LEU A 38 -1.05 -7.11 -6.47
CA LEU A 38 -0.34 -8.04 -5.58
C LEU A 38 -1.27 -8.80 -4.65
N THR A 39 -2.36 -8.16 -4.20
CA THR A 39 -3.36 -8.82 -3.35
C THR A 39 -4.14 -9.88 -4.12
N ARG A 40 -4.48 -9.64 -5.38
CA ARG A 40 -5.12 -10.66 -6.23
C ARG A 40 -4.17 -11.80 -6.52
N GLU A 41 -2.91 -11.50 -6.84
CA GLU A 41 -1.87 -12.49 -7.16
C GLU A 41 -1.47 -13.37 -5.96
N ALA A 42 -1.63 -12.86 -4.73
CA ALA A 42 -1.36 -13.62 -3.51
C ALA A 42 -2.41 -14.70 -3.21
N HIS A 43 -3.49 -14.78 -3.99
CA HIS A 43 -4.62 -15.67 -3.78
C HIS A 43 -5.05 -16.36 -5.08
N ASP A 44 -5.71 -17.51 -4.94
CA ASP A 44 -6.23 -18.27 -6.09
C ASP A 44 -7.76 -18.31 -6.11
N GLY A 45 -8.33 -18.34 -7.32
CA GLY A 45 -9.76 -18.53 -7.56
C GLY A 45 -10.64 -17.51 -6.84
N ARG A 46 -11.68 -17.98 -6.14
CA ARG A 46 -12.66 -17.10 -5.48
C ARG A 46 -12.03 -16.23 -4.38
N ALA A 47 -10.94 -16.66 -3.77
CA ALA A 47 -10.24 -15.87 -2.76
C ALA A 47 -9.57 -14.63 -3.38
N ALA A 48 -9.02 -14.76 -4.60
CA ALA A 48 -8.43 -13.63 -5.35
C ALA A 48 -9.47 -12.56 -5.67
N GLU A 49 -10.66 -12.97 -6.09
CA GLU A 49 -11.76 -12.04 -6.39
C GLU A 49 -12.22 -11.28 -5.15
N ILE A 50 -12.39 -11.96 -4.02
CA ILE A 50 -12.81 -11.34 -2.76
C ILE A 50 -11.72 -10.39 -2.25
N ALA A 51 -10.46 -10.82 -2.22
CA ALA A 51 -9.36 -10.00 -1.75
C ALA A 51 -9.15 -8.76 -2.63
N GLY A 52 -9.30 -8.92 -3.95
CA GLY A 52 -9.31 -7.82 -4.90
C GLY A 52 -10.44 -6.83 -4.67
N ALA A 53 -11.67 -7.32 -4.42
CA ALA A 53 -12.82 -6.46 -4.15
C ALA A 53 -12.68 -5.68 -2.83
N VAL A 54 -12.19 -6.33 -1.77
CA VAL A 54 -11.91 -5.67 -0.48
C VAL A 54 -10.81 -4.61 -0.64
N SER A 55 -9.77 -4.90 -1.41
CA SER A 55 -8.69 -3.93 -1.68
C SER A 55 -9.20 -2.73 -2.48
N GLU A 56 -10.12 -2.95 -3.42
CA GLU A 56 -10.77 -1.90 -4.20
C GLU A 56 -11.66 -1.00 -3.33
N GLU A 57 -12.36 -1.56 -2.34
CA GLU A 57 -13.13 -0.78 -1.36
C GLU A 57 -12.24 0.19 -0.57
N HIS A 58 -11.01 -0.22 -0.27
CA HIS A 58 -10.04 0.61 0.44
C HIS A 58 -9.26 1.57 -0.46
N ARG A 59 -9.47 1.55 -1.79
CA ARG A 59 -8.65 2.28 -2.76
C ARG A 59 -8.56 3.79 -2.48
N VAL A 60 -9.70 4.41 -2.20
CA VAL A 60 -9.79 5.85 -1.90
C VAL A 60 -8.98 6.18 -0.65
N SER A 61 -9.19 5.42 0.43
CA SER A 61 -8.48 5.64 1.69
C SER A 61 -6.97 5.45 1.56
N LEU A 62 -6.53 4.44 0.81
CA LEU A 62 -5.10 4.20 0.54
C LEU A 62 -4.46 5.36 -0.23
N ARG A 63 -5.17 5.87 -1.24
CA ARG A 63 -4.72 7.00 -2.05
C ARG A 63 -4.64 8.29 -1.23
N GLU A 64 -5.65 8.60 -0.45
CA GLU A 64 -5.68 9.81 0.41
C GLU A 64 -4.51 9.79 1.40
N ARG A 65 -4.29 8.65 2.06
CA ARG A 65 -3.16 8.49 2.97
C ARG A 65 -1.80 8.63 2.28
N CYS A 66 -1.66 8.13 1.06
CA CYS A 66 -0.44 8.35 0.27
C CYS A 66 -0.18 9.85 0.00
N ILE A 67 -1.23 10.60 -0.34
CA ILE A 67 -1.13 12.04 -0.62
C ILE A 67 -0.78 12.84 0.64
N ASP A 68 -1.40 12.48 1.77
CA ASP A 68 -1.29 13.22 3.01
C ASP A 68 -0.01 12.89 3.80
N GLU A 69 0.34 11.60 3.84
CA GLU A 69 1.35 11.05 4.75
C GLU A 69 2.57 10.47 4.01
N GLY A 70 2.42 10.12 2.74
CA GLY A 70 3.43 9.39 1.98
C GLY A 70 4.60 10.23 1.48
N THR A 71 5.70 9.55 1.19
CA THR A 71 6.90 10.13 0.57
C THR A 71 7.20 9.48 -0.78
N ASP A 72 7.85 10.20 -1.68
CA ASP A 72 8.27 9.66 -2.99
C ASP A 72 9.06 8.36 -2.86
N ARG A 73 9.90 8.29 -1.82
CA ARG A 73 10.75 7.12 -1.54
C ARG A 73 9.93 5.90 -1.15
N GLU A 74 8.94 6.06 -0.28
CA GLU A 74 8.06 4.97 0.14
C GLU A 74 7.23 4.47 -1.05
N VAL A 75 6.62 5.38 -1.80
CA VAL A 75 5.83 5.02 -2.98
C VAL A 75 6.69 4.31 -4.03
N ALA A 76 7.89 4.82 -4.32
CA ALA A 76 8.82 4.15 -5.24
C ALA A 76 9.31 2.79 -4.72
N CYS A 77 9.37 2.58 -3.40
CA CYS A 77 9.65 1.27 -2.83
C CYS A 77 8.48 0.31 -3.08
N VAL A 78 7.26 0.73 -2.75
CA VAL A 78 6.04 -0.09 -2.94
C VAL A 78 5.89 -0.50 -4.40
N LEU A 79 6.07 0.43 -5.34
CA LEU A 79 5.98 0.16 -6.78
C LEU A 79 7.04 -0.82 -7.31
N ARG A 80 8.13 -1.06 -6.56
CA ARG A 80 9.15 -2.07 -6.89
C ARG A 80 8.98 -3.37 -6.13
N ALA A 81 8.10 -3.41 -5.12
CA ALA A 81 7.86 -4.60 -4.34
C ALA A 81 7.19 -5.68 -5.21
N SER A 82 7.69 -6.90 -5.15
CA SER A 82 7.17 -8.05 -5.91
C SER A 82 6.15 -8.89 -5.12
N SER A 83 5.85 -8.51 -3.89
CA SER A 83 4.90 -9.21 -3.01
C SER A 83 4.40 -8.29 -1.91
N LEU A 84 3.27 -8.65 -1.28
CA LEU A 84 2.76 -7.96 -0.11
C LEU A 84 3.76 -7.98 1.06
N ASP A 85 4.52 -9.08 1.21
CA ASP A 85 5.57 -9.19 2.22
C ASP A 85 6.70 -8.17 1.99
N ALA A 86 7.10 -7.95 0.74
CA ALA A 86 8.13 -6.97 0.40
C ALA A 86 7.67 -5.52 0.65
N ILE A 87 6.36 -5.23 0.59
CA ILE A 87 5.83 -3.90 0.94
C ILE A 87 6.09 -3.57 2.41
N HIS A 88 6.06 -4.55 3.31
CA HIS A 88 6.34 -4.30 4.73
C HIS A 88 7.75 -3.78 4.99
N GLU A 89 8.69 -4.05 4.08
CA GLU A 89 10.07 -3.54 4.17
C GLU A 89 10.21 -2.09 3.71
N CYS A 90 9.19 -1.54 3.03
CA CYS A 90 9.17 -0.16 2.54
C CYS A 90 8.87 0.87 3.62
N ALA A 91 8.38 0.44 4.80
CA ALA A 91 8.16 1.33 5.92
C ALA A 91 9.49 1.88 6.45
N PRO A 92 9.56 3.15 6.87
CA PRO A 92 10.76 3.72 7.45
C PRO A 92 11.12 2.95 8.74
N ARG A 93 12.30 2.32 8.76
CA ARG A 93 12.88 1.76 9.98
C ARG A 93 13.20 2.94 10.91
N ARG A 94 12.42 3.08 11.98
CA ARG A 94 12.72 4.00 13.08
C ARG A 94 13.85 3.46 13.93
#